data_AF-A0AAU5JG36-F1
#
_entry.id   AF-A0AAU5JG36-F1
#
_cell.length_a   1.000
_cell.length_b   1.000
_cell.length_c   1.000
_cell.angle_alpha   90.00
_cell.angle_beta   90.00
_cell.angle_gamma   90.00
#
_symmetry.space_group_name_H-M   'P 1'
#
loop_
_entity.id
_entity.type
_entity.pdbx_description
1 polymer ?
#
loop_
_entity_poly.entity_id
_entity_poly.type
_entity_poly.pdbx_seq_one_letter_code
_entity_poly.pdbx_strand_id
1 'polypeptide(L)'
;MGSNTTPAAGANPAQEGHRLYGEDAVTALRVIKAAQRLGFTLEEVAALLEAGRHRHGRPVAGLQERAAAKLAEVDSKIADLTTIRTALATAVEAGCDDLTVCAFSPCCPIPFTDLAEENRHAGPCC
;
A
#
# COMPACT_ATOMS: atom_id res chain seq x y z
N MET A 1 -6.16 39.52 61.19
CA MET A 1 -7.29 38.79 61.79
C MET A 1 -8.26 38.45 60.65
N GLY A 2 -8.48 37.15 60.39
CA GLY A 2 -9.49 36.58 59.47
C GLY A 2 -9.17 36.74 57.98
N SER A 3 -8.60 35.78 57.24
CA SER A 3 -9.04 34.40 56.95
C SER A 3 -10.40 34.31 56.25
N ASN A 4 -10.42 34.10 54.94
CA ASN A 4 -10.93 32.88 54.27
C ASN A 4 -11.33 33.20 52.81
N THR A 5 -10.65 32.64 51.81
CA THR A 5 -10.79 31.27 51.27
C THR A 5 -11.77 31.23 50.10
N THR A 6 -11.18 31.26 48.92
CA THR A 6 -11.75 30.76 47.66
C THR A 6 -12.03 29.26 47.78
N PRO A 7 -13.10 28.76 47.14
CA PRO A 7 -12.96 27.48 46.45
C PRO A 7 -13.28 27.66 44.96
N ALA A 8 -12.32 27.22 44.15
CA ALA A 8 -12.54 26.90 42.75
C ALA A 8 -13.51 25.71 42.68
N ALA A 9 -14.65 25.88 42.03
CA ALA A 9 -15.58 24.81 41.71
C ALA A 9 -15.73 24.74 40.18
N GLY A 10 -15.04 23.76 39.62
CA GLY A 10 -15.05 23.45 38.18
C GLY A 10 -14.02 22.38 37.81
N ALA A 11 -13.69 21.48 38.74
CA ALA A 11 -12.97 20.27 38.40
C ALA A 11 -13.93 19.35 37.64
N ASN A 12 -13.70 19.14 36.34
CA ASN A 12 -14.20 17.93 35.71
C ASN A 12 -13.01 16.98 35.52
N PRO A 13 -12.93 15.92 36.33
CA PRO A 13 -11.85 14.97 36.22
C PRO A 13 -12.08 14.12 34.97
N ALA A 14 -11.31 14.35 33.92
CA ALA A 14 -10.87 13.29 33.02
C ALA A 14 -9.92 12.32 33.78
N GLN A 15 -10.34 11.90 34.97
CA GLN A 15 -9.71 10.84 35.74
C GLN A 15 -10.26 9.54 35.17
N GLU A 16 -9.34 8.60 34.93
CA GLU A 16 -9.54 7.34 34.23
C GLU A 16 -9.46 7.48 32.70
N GLY A 17 -8.21 7.46 32.20
CA GLY A 17 -7.67 6.90 30.95
C GLY A 17 -8.49 6.70 29.67
N HIS A 18 -9.69 7.24 29.53
CA HIS A 18 -10.60 6.97 28.43
C HIS A 18 -10.63 8.15 27.47
N ARG A 19 -10.15 7.94 26.24
CA ARG A 19 -10.33 8.90 25.16
C ARG A 19 -11.79 8.86 24.70
N LEU A 20 -12.48 9.99 24.84
CA LEU A 20 -13.78 10.21 24.24
C LEU A 20 -13.60 10.62 22.78
N TYR A 21 -14.19 9.85 21.88
CA TYR A 21 -14.17 10.10 20.44
C TYR A 21 -15.59 10.40 19.95
N GLY A 22 -15.79 11.57 19.35
CA GLY A 22 -17.07 11.95 18.73
C GLY A 22 -17.24 11.35 17.33
N GLU A 23 -18.38 11.66 16.69
CA GLU A 23 -18.73 11.23 15.32
C GLU A 23 -17.65 11.58 14.27
N ASP A 24 -16.93 12.70 14.46
CA ASP A 24 -15.83 13.10 13.59
C ASP A 24 -14.68 12.08 13.56
N ALA A 25 -14.40 11.44 14.71
CA ALA A 25 -13.37 10.41 14.81
C ALA A 25 -13.80 9.13 14.07
N VAL A 26 -15.10 8.78 14.13
CA VAL A 26 -15.65 7.66 13.37
C VAL A 26 -15.54 7.92 11.87
N THR A 27 -15.87 9.14 11.44
CA THR A 27 -15.74 9.57 10.05
C THR A 27 -14.28 9.50 9.57
N ALA A 28 -13.33 10.00 10.38
CA ALA A 28 -11.91 9.89 10.08
C ALA A 28 -11.46 8.42 9.94
N LEU A 29 -11.89 7.53 10.83
CA LEU A 29 -11.58 6.10 10.75
C LEU A 29 -12.13 5.44 9.48
N ARG A 30 -13.33 5.83 9.04
CA ARG A 30 -13.91 5.34 7.77
C ARG A 30 -13.05 5.77 6.58
N VAL A 31 -12.62 7.03 6.55
CA VAL A 31 -11.73 7.56 5.50
C VAL A 31 -10.40 6.84 5.49
N ILE A 32 -9.77 6.66 6.67
CA ILE A 32 -8.49 5.95 6.79
C ILE A 32 -8.61 4.52 6.25
N LYS A 33 -9.64 3.78 6.68
CA LYS A 33 -9.87 2.40 6.21
C LYS A 33 -10.13 2.33 4.70
N ALA A 34 -10.87 3.29 4.15
CA ALA A 34 -11.11 3.35 2.71
C ALA A 34 -9.82 3.58 1.93
N ALA A 35 -8.98 4.52 2.37
CA ALA A 35 -7.71 4.81 1.72
C ALA A 35 -6.71 3.64 1.83
N GLN A 36 -6.63 2.97 2.98
CA GLN A 36 -5.82 1.75 3.13
C GLN A 36 -6.24 0.64 2.16
N ARG A 37 -7.55 0.47 1.91
CA ARG A 37 -8.06 -0.48 0.91
C ARG A 37 -7.68 -0.13 -0.53
N LEU A 38 -7.41 1.14 -0.80
CA LEU A 38 -6.92 1.63 -2.09
C LEU A 38 -5.39 1.51 -2.23
N GLY A 39 -4.71 0.97 -1.23
CA GLY A 39 -3.25 0.80 -1.26
C GLY A 39 -2.46 2.01 -0.74
N PHE A 40 -3.12 2.96 -0.06
CA PHE A 40 -2.40 4.04 0.61
C PHE A 40 -1.81 3.59 1.95
N THR A 41 -0.57 3.98 2.23
CA THR A 41 0.06 3.80 3.55
C THR A 41 -0.51 4.77 4.58
N LEU A 42 -0.29 4.52 5.87
CA LEU A 42 -0.76 5.42 6.93
C LEU A 42 -0.15 6.82 6.80
N GLU A 43 1.10 6.92 6.37
CA GLU A 43 1.80 8.19 6.11
C GLU A 43 1.14 8.96 4.96
N GLU A 44 0.80 8.27 3.86
CA GLU A 44 0.11 8.88 2.72
C GLU A 44 -1.31 9.36 3.11
N VAL A 45 -2.01 8.57 3.93
CA VAL A 45 -3.34 8.93 4.46
C VAL A 45 -3.25 10.13 5.39
N ALA A 46 -2.23 10.20 6.26
CA ALA A 46 -2.01 11.36 7.12
C ALA A 46 -1.79 12.62 6.29
N ALA A 47 -1.00 12.54 5.22
CA ALA A 47 -0.77 13.67 4.31
C ALA A 47 -2.05 14.10 3.57
N LEU A 48 -2.92 13.16 3.17
CA LEU A 48 -4.22 13.45 2.56
C LEU A 48 -5.17 14.17 3.52
N LEU A 49 -5.25 13.70 4.77
CA LEU A 49 -6.09 14.32 5.80
C LEU A 49 -5.60 15.73 6.13
N GLU A 50 -4.29 15.93 6.17
CA GLU A 50 -3.69 17.24 6.46
C GLU A 50 -3.92 18.24 5.30
N ALA A 51 -3.78 17.78 4.05
CA ALA A 51 -4.11 18.60 2.88
C ALA A 51 -5.60 19.04 2.85
N GLY A 52 -6.51 18.20 3.34
CA GLY A 52 -7.93 18.54 3.45
C GLY A 52 -8.24 19.58 4.53
N ARG A 53 -7.42 19.68 5.58
CA ARG A 53 -7.55 20.66 6.68
C ARG A 53 -7.03 22.04 6.32
N HIS A 54 -5.96 22.13 5.52
CA HIS A 54 -5.29 23.38 5.16
C HIS A 54 -5.80 24.05 3.87
N ARG A 55 -7.10 23.95 3.56
CA ARG A 55 -7.71 24.53 2.34
C ARG A 55 -7.54 26.05 2.16
N HIS A 56 -6.90 26.75 3.10
CA HIS A 56 -6.66 28.19 3.07
C HIS A 56 -5.20 28.60 2.81
N GLY A 57 -4.26 27.69 2.58
CA GLY A 57 -2.88 28.10 2.28
C GLY A 57 -1.96 26.97 1.87
N ARG A 58 -1.39 27.13 0.66
CA ARG A 58 -0.41 26.28 -0.06
C ARG A 58 -1.04 25.20 -0.97
N PRO A 59 -0.60 25.12 -2.25
CA PRO A 59 -0.95 24.00 -3.13
C PRO A 59 -0.18 22.77 -2.69
N VAL A 60 -0.71 22.06 -1.69
CA VAL A 60 -0.26 20.70 -1.40
C VAL A 60 -0.89 19.80 -2.46
N ALA A 61 -0.14 18.81 -2.96
CA ALA A 61 -0.68 17.77 -3.84
C ALA A 61 -2.04 17.31 -3.31
N GLY A 62 -3.06 17.28 -4.16
CA GLY A 62 -4.42 16.92 -3.76
C GLY A 62 -4.61 15.41 -3.67
N LEU A 63 -5.86 14.99 -3.42
CA LEU A 63 -6.26 13.59 -3.58
C LEU A 63 -6.01 13.10 -5.01
N GLN A 64 -6.31 13.93 -6.00
CA GLN A 64 -6.19 13.58 -7.43
C GLN A 64 -4.75 13.23 -7.82
N GLU A 65 -3.77 14.03 -7.42
CA GLU A 65 -2.36 13.80 -7.74
C GLU A 65 -1.83 12.54 -7.06
N ARG A 66 -2.14 12.34 -5.77
CA ARG A 66 -1.76 11.12 -5.05
C ARG A 66 -2.44 9.86 -5.59
N ALA A 67 -3.70 9.97 -6.01
CA ALA A 67 -4.40 8.87 -6.66
C ALA A 67 -3.76 8.53 -8.02
N ALA A 68 -3.34 9.52 -8.81
CA ALA A 68 -2.62 9.29 -10.06
C ALA A 68 -1.28 8.58 -9.84
N ALA A 69 -0.52 8.99 -8.82
CA ALA A 69 0.72 8.31 -8.44
C ALA A 69 0.47 6.86 -8.00
N LYS A 70 -0.55 6.64 -7.15
CA LYS A 70 -0.93 5.29 -6.69
C LYS A 70 -1.39 4.40 -7.84
N LEU A 71 -2.13 4.94 -8.81
CA LEU A 71 -2.51 4.21 -10.01
C LEU A 71 -1.28 3.75 -10.79
N ALA A 72 -0.29 4.63 -11.01
CA ALA A 72 0.94 4.25 -11.70
C ALA A 72 1.72 3.15 -10.97
N GLU A 73 1.77 3.19 -9.63
CA GLU A 73 2.37 2.12 -8.81
C GLU A 73 1.62 0.79 -8.97
N VAL A 74 0.28 0.83 -8.94
CA VAL A 74 -0.58 -0.35 -9.12
C VAL A 74 -0.41 -0.94 -10.52
N ASP A 75 -0.42 -0.10 -11.57
CA ASP A 75 -0.25 -0.54 -12.96
C ASP A 75 1.11 -1.20 -13.17
N SER A 76 2.18 -0.62 -12.61
CA SER A 76 3.52 -1.22 -12.62
C SER A 76 3.51 -2.58 -11.94
N LYS A 77 2.88 -2.68 -10.75
CA LYS A 77 2.79 -3.96 -10.03
C LYS A 77 1.96 -5.01 -10.79
N ILE A 78 0.91 -4.59 -11.49
CA ILE A 78 0.11 -5.48 -12.35
C ILE A 78 0.96 -5.98 -13.51
N ALA A 79 1.76 -5.13 -14.15
CA ALA A 79 2.64 -5.54 -15.24
C ALA A 79 3.67 -6.57 -14.77
N ASP A 80 4.32 -6.34 -13.62
CA ASP A 80 5.25 -7.28 -13.01
C ASP A 80 4.58 -8.61 -12.68
N LEU A 81 3.42 -8.56 -12.00
CA LEU A 81 2.68 -9.76 -11.62
C LEU A 81 2.14 -10.52 -12.84
N THR A 82 1.81 -9.83 -13.93
CA THR A 82 1.40 -10.44 -15.19
C THR A 82 2.57 -11.17 -15.85
N THR A 83 3.76 -10.57 -15.83
CA THR A 83 5.00 -11.21 -16.30
C THR A 83 5.29 -12.47 -15.50
N ILE A 84 5.26 -12.37 -14.16
CA ILE A 84 5.48 -13.52 -13.26
C ILE A 84 4.43 -14.61 -13.51
N ARG A 85 3.14 -14.25 -13.57
CA ARG A 85 2.04 -15.19 -13.86
C ARG A 85 2.28 -15.92 -15.17
N THR A 86 2.68 -15.20 -16.21
CA THR A 86 2.92 -15.78 -17.53
C THR A 86 4.07 -16.78 -17.48
N ALA A 87 5.20 -16.41 -16.88
CA ALA A 87 6.33 -17.31 -16.69
C ALA A 87 5.96 -18.58 -15.91
N LEU A 88 5.20 -18.44 -14.83
CA LEU A 88 4.72 -19.57 -14.04
C LEU A 88 3.77 -20.46 -14.84
N ALA A 89 2.87 -19.88 -15.63
CA ALA A 89 1.96 -20.64 -16.49
C ALA A 89 2.74 -21.47 -17.52
N THR A 90 3.72 -20.87 -18.20
CA THR A 90 4.53 -21.60 -19.19
C THR A 90 5.38 -22.70 -18.54
N ALA A 91 5.90 -22.47 -17.34
CA ALA A 91 6.63 -23.50 -16.59
C ALA A 91 5.75 -24.72 -16.28
N VAL A 92 4.49 -24.49 -15.88
CA VAL A 92 3.51 -25.55 -15.62
C VAL A 92 3.15 -26.29 -16.91
N GLU A 93 2.93 -25.58 -18.02
CA GLU A 93 2.63 -26.20 -19.32
C GLU A 93 3.79 -27.05 -19.85
N ALA A 94 5.03 -26.65 -19.57
CA ALA A 94 6.24 -27.38 -19.94
C ALA A 94 6.59 -28.52 -18.96
N GLY A 95 5.82 -28.73 -17.88
CA GLY A 95 6.14 -29.76 -16.87
C GLY A 95 7.47 -29.53 -16.15
N CYS A 96 7.91 -28.27 -16.03
CA CYS A 96 9.14 -27.92 -15.29
C CYS A 96 8.92 -28.21 -13.78
N ASP A 97 9.49 -29.29 -13.24
CA ASP A 97 9.34 -29.71 -11.82
C ASP A 97 10.48 -29.23 -10.89
N ASP A 98 11.65 -28.88 -11.45
CA ASP A 98 12.82 -28.44 -10.68
C ASP A 98 13.40 -27.14 -11.26
N LEU A 99 13.29 -26.07 -10.49
CA LEU A 99 13.73 -24.74 -10.89
C LEU A 99 15.23 -24.66 -11.21
N THR A 100 16.06 -25.44 -10.53
CA THR A 100 17.51 -25.47 -10.75
C THR A 100 17.86 -26.17 -12.05
N VAL A 101 17.22 -27.31 -12.35
CA VAL A 101 17.39 -28.01 -13.64
C VAL A 101 16.91 -27.13 -14.80
N CYS A 102 15.78 -26.44 -14.61
CA CYS A 102 15.20 -25.54 -15.60
C CYS A 102 16.05 -24.29 -15.84
N ALA A 103 16.79 -23.81 -14.84
CA ALA A 103 17.68 -22.65 -14.98
C ALA A 103 18.94 -22.94 -15.82
N PHE A 104 19.38 -24.20 -15.88
CA PHE A 104 20.51 -24.63 -16.72
C PHE A 104 20.09 -25.25 -18.06
N SER A 105 18.77 -25.42 -18.27
CA SER A 105 18.23 -26.01 -19.48
C SER A 105 17.80 -24.91 -20.46
N PRO A 106 18.39 -24.85 -21.67
CA PRO A 106 18.11 -23.81 -22.67
C PRO A 106 16.68 -23.85 -23.25
N CYS A 107 15.83 -24.73 -22.73
CA CYS A 107 14.48 -24.96 -23.20
C CYS A 107 13.38 -24.61 -22.18
N CYS A 108 13.69 -24.31 -20.90
CA CYS A 108 12.63 -23.86 -19.99
C CYS A 108 12.38 -22.34 -20.18
N PRO A 109 11.10 -21.93 -20.22
CA PRO A 109 10.68 -20.56 -20.49
C PRO A 109 10.77 -19.65 -19.26
N ILE A 110 11.39 -20.10 -18.17
CA ILE A 110 11.46 -19.32 -16.94
C ILE A 110 12.50 -18.21 -17.14
N PRO A 111 12.12 -16.94 -16.97
CA PRO A 111 13.01 -15.80 -17.18
C PRO A 111 13.98 -15.68 -16.01
N PHE A 112 14.94 -16.60 -15.90
CA PHE A 112 16.13 -16.43 -15.06
C PHE A 112 17.25 -15.73 -15.81
N THR A 113 17.12 -15.55 -17.11
CA THR A 113 18.19 -15.06 -17.96
C THR A 113 17.90 -13.64 -18.42
N ASP A 114 18.68 -12.71 -17.87
CA ASP A 114 19.44 -11.86 -18.77
C ASP A 114 20.92 -12.11 -18.49
N LEU A 115 21.54 -13.00 -19.27
CA LEU A 115 22.95 -13.01 -19.66
C LEU A 115 23.12 -14.05 -20.79
N ALA A 116 22.97 -13.57 -22.02
CA ALA A 116 23.32 -14.23 -23.28
C ALA A 116 22.31 -15.22 -23.91
N GLU A 117 21.82 -14.76 -25.06
CA GLU A 117 21.45 -15.50 -26.27
C GLU A 117 20.10 -16.23 -26.34
N GLU A 118 19.20 -15.52 -27.01
CA GLU A 118 18.23 -15.98 -28.01
C GLU A 118 18.43 -17.43 -28.49
N ASN A 119 17.47 -18.32 -28.21
CA ASN A 119 17.30 -19.47 -29.09
C ASN A 119 15.84 -19.95 -29.20
N ARG A 120 15.34 -19.87 -30.43
CA ARG A 120 14.12 -20.52 -30.92
C ARG A 120 14.38 -22.03 -30.93
N HIS A 121 13.49 -22.90 -30.45
CA HIS A 121 13.33 -24.28 -30.98
C HIS A 121 11.97 -24.88 -30.60
N ALA A 122 11.41 -25.63 -31.55
CA ALA A 122 10.12 -26.33 -31.48
C ALA A 122 10.35 -27.80 -31.12
N GLY A 123 9.89 -28.20 -29.93
CA GLY A 123 9.86 -29.59 -29.47
C GLY A 123 9.40 -29.66 -28.01
N PRO A 124 8.72 -30.74 -27.57
CA PRO A 124 8.29 -30.86 -26.19
C PRO A 124 9.52 -31.13 -25.32
N CYS A 125 9.77 -30.22 -24.38
CA CYS A 125 10.83 -30.37 -23.39
C CYS A 125 10.14 -30.75 -22.08
N CYS A 126 10.51 -31.94 -21.59
CA CYS A 126 9.86 -32.75 -20.56
C CYS A 126 8.58 -33.48 -21.01
#